data_AF-A0A9E1SJV4-F1
#
_entry.id   AF-A0A9E1SJV4-F1
#
_cell.length_a   1.000
_cell.length_b   1.000
_cell.length_c   1.000
_cell.angle_alpha   90.00
_cell.angle_beta   90.00
_cell.angle_gamma   90.00
#
_symmetry.space_group_name_H-M   'P 1'
#
loop_
_entity.id
_entity.type
_entity.pdbx_description
1 polymer ?
#
loop_
_entity_poly.entity_id
_entity_poly.type
_entity_poly.pdbx_seq_one_letter_code
_entity_poly.pdbx_strand_id
1 'polypeptide(L)'
;MLNLKLFIIAITTIFALIASPALATEYKFANKEQAVRILTANDEFLTSMNANEIALRVGSPTVDKTLDDLKAHYAANVIEWPESEMALMKALLVTHKKKLAKISHLLPEKVYFIKVTDEVESGISHTRGNAFVSPQRRTSISTKLFFHQIFHILSRYNRIKRASLYNIIGFRPCYFQPTEEVDKYSVKNPEAPFTEFFLPVEIDDEDSFVMSYLHTDKDGFDPTIERGFDGHISGDLIEVTVDNGICKPALNSDGSPRIYKQDEIADFYDTVGRNTRFDIHPEEIIADNFAFLMMNTKELANPEIPEEIEEWLGVEIN
;
A
#
# COMPACT_ATOMS: atom_id res chain seq x y z
N MET A 1 72.48 -14.19 20.89
CA MET A 1 71.39 -15.18 20.83
C MET A 1 70.14 -14.53 21.40
N LEU A 2 69.16 -14.35 20.51
CA LEU A 2 67.84 -13.76 20.74
C LEU A 2 67.09 -14.51 21.85
N ASN A 3 66.39 -13.81 22.75
CA ASN A 3 65.10 -14.31 23.20
C ASN A 3 64.14 -13.16 23.53
N LEU A 4 63.25 -12.97 22.56
CA LEU A 4 62.18 -12.01 22.44
C LEU A 4 61.00 -12.49 23.30
N LYS A 5 60.61 -11.74 24.34
CA LYS A 5 59.27 -11.88 24.92
C LYS A 5 58.48 -10.61 24.60
N LEU A 6 57.69 -10.74 23.54
CA LEU A 6 56.71 -9.79 23.04
C LEU A 6 55.69 -9.49 24.14
N PHE A 7 55.58 -8.23 24.55
CA PHE A 7 54.43 -7.73 25.31
C PHE A 7 53.39 -7.29 24.26
N ILE A 8 52.35 -8.09 24.04
CA ILE A 8 51.22 -7.70 23.20
C ILE A 8 50.30 -6.83 24.06
N ILE A 9 50.34 -5.52 23.83
CA ILE A 9 49.35 -4.59 24.35
C ILE A 9 48.09 -4.79 23.52
N ALA A 10 47.10 -5.47 24.08
CA ALA A 10 45.76 -5.55 23.51
C ALA A 10 45.09 -4.17 23.67
N ILE A 11 45.06 -3.39 22.59
CA ILE A 11 44.23 -2.19 22.50
C ILE A 11 42.79 -2.68 22.32
N THR A 12 42.02 -2.68 23.41
CA THR A 12 40.56 -2.76 23.35
C THR A 12 40.03 -1.45 22.77
N THR A 13 39.83 -1.42 21.46
CA THR A 13 39.02 -0.41 20.79
C THR A 13 37.57 -0.61 21.22
N ILE A 14 37.11 0.24 22.13
CA ILE A 14 35.68 0.43 22.40
C ILE A 14 35.08 1.00 21.10
N PHE A 15 34.40 0.16 20.33
CA PHE A 15 33.46 0.63 19.32
C PHE A 15 32.30 1.28 20.08
N ALA A 16 32.39 2.59 20.28
CA ALA A 16 31.19 3.38 20.52
C ALA A 16 30.33 3.20 19.27
N LEU A 17 29.23 2.45 19.37
CA LEU A 17 28.13 2.58 18.43
C LEU A 17 27.71 4.04 18.51
N ILE A 18 28.18 4.83 17.54
CA ILE A 18 27.53 6.10 17.24
C ILE A 18 26.17 5.68 16.70
N ALA A 19 25.17 5.67 17.58
CA ALA A 19 23.79 5.74 17.14
C ALA A 19 23.71 7.01 16.29
N SER A 20 23.74 6.86 14.96
CA SER A 20 23.36 7.94 14.08
C SER A 20 22.00 8.41 14.60
N PRO A 21 21.84 9.67 15.01
CA PRO A 21 20.50 10.16 15.29
C PRO A 21 19.70 9.86 14.03
N ALA A 22 18.61 9.11 14.16
CA ALA A 22 17.71 8.86 13.04
C ALA A 22 17.42 10.24 12.44
N LEU A 23 17.92 10.49 11.23
CA LEU A 23 17.73 11.78 10.58
C LEU A 23 16.23 11.92 10.41
N ALA A 24 15.66 12.99 10.96
CA ALA A 24 14.23 13.23 10.86
C ALA A 24 13.83 13.24 9.39
N THR A 25 12.76 12.50 9.04
CA THR A 25 12.20 12.48 7.70
C THR A 25 11.89 13.89 7.20
N GLU A 26 12.43 14.23 6.04
CA GLU A 26 12.21 15.50 5.38
C GLU A 26 10.99 15.42 4.46
N TYR A 27 9.97 16.25 4.70
CA TYR A 27 8.76 16.30 3.89
C TYR A 27 8.86 17.42 2.85
N LYS A 28 8.73 17.09 1.56
CA LYS A 28 8.92 18.03 0.45
C LYS A 28 7.77 18.03 -0.52
N PHE A 29 7.43 19.20 -1.05
CA PHE A 29 6.62 19.29 -2.26
C PHE A 29 7.54 19.06 -3.46
N ALA A 30 7.20 18.08 -4.30
CA ALA A 30 7.93 17.84 -5.54
C ALA A 30 7.59 18.94 -6.55
N ASN A 31 8.59 19.43 -7.28
CA ASN A 31 8.32 20.17 -8.51
C ASN A 31 7.87 19.19 -9.62
N LYS A 32 7.35 19.72 -10.74
CA LYS A 32 6.88 18.90 -11.87
C LYS A 32 7.90 17.86 -12.35
N GLU A 33 9.17 18.25 -12.54
CA GLU A 33 10.20 17.33 -13.03
C GLU A 33 10.44 16.17 -12.07
N GLN A 34 10.51 16.45 -10.76
CA GLN A 34 10.67 15.42 -9.73
C GLN A 34 9.44 14.52 -9.62
N ALA A 35 8.24 15.09 -9.73
CA ALA A 35 6.99 14.33 -9.70
C ALA A 35 6.87 13.38 -10.91
N VAL A 36 7.15 13.86 -12.13
CA VAL A 36 7.18 13.02 -13.33
C VAL A 36 8.20 11.89 -13.18
N ARG A 37 9.41 12.18 -12.69
CA ARG A 37 10.43 11.16 -12.44
C ARG A 37 9.96 10.06 -11.49
N ILE A 38 9.22 10.42 -10.43
CA ILE A 38 8.69 9.46 -9.46
C ILE A 38 7.58 8.62 -10.09
N LEU A 39 6.58 9.26 -10.73
CA LEU A 39 5.39 8.56 -11.23
C LEU A 39 5.68 7.66 -12.45
N THR A 40 6.76 7.94 -13.19
CA THR A 40 7.14 7.20 -14.42
C THR A 40 8.32 6.25 -14.22
N ALA A 41 8.83 6.11 -12.98
CA ALA A 41 9.89 5.17 -12.66
C ALA A 41 9.45 3.72 -12.95
N ASN A 42 10.39 2.88 -13.39
CA ASN A 42 10.18 1.43 -13.50
C ASN A 42 10.14 0.81 -12.09
N ASP A 43 9.05 1.02 -11.36
CA ASP A 43 8.81 0.47 -10.03
C ASP A 43 7.95 -0.79 -10.07
N GLU A 44 7.85 -1.47 -8.93
CA GLU A 44 7.10 -2.73 -8.78
C GLU A 44 5.63 -2.63 -9.20
N PHE A 45 5.02 -1.45 -9.07
CA PHE A 45 3.66 -1.20 -9.51
C PHE A 45 3.56 -1.19 -11.04
N LEU A 46 4.35 -0.36 -11.72
CA LEU A 46 4.27 -0.24 -13.18
C LEU A 46 4.77 -1.49 -13.91
N THR A 47 5.81 -2.16 -13.40
CA THR A 47 6.39 -3.32 -14.09
C THR A 47 5.60 -4.61 -13.93
N SER A 48 4.60 -4.63 -13.05
CA SER A 48 3.74 -5.81 -12.81
C SER A 48 2.36 -5.71 -13.46
N MET A 49 2.08 -4.63 -14.20
CA MET A 49 0.77 -4.43 -14.81
C MET A 49 0.55 -5.27 -16.06
N ASN A 50 -0.67 -5.76 -16.24
CA ASN A 50 -1.12 -6.33 -17.51
C ASN A 50 -1.62 -5.24 -18.48
N ALA A 51 -1.88 -5.64 -19.74
CA ALA A 51 -2.31 -4.70 -20.77
C ALA A 51 -3.75 -4.19 -20.55
N ASN A 52 -4.64 -4.98 -19.93
CA ASN A 52 -6.02 -4.59 -19.65
C ASN A 52 -6.07 -3.42 -18.69
N GLU A 53 -5.37 -3.50 -17.55
CA GLU A 53 -5.38 -2.43 -16.56
C GLU A 53 -4.66 -1.16 -17.05
N ILE A 54 -3.68 -1.29 -17.95
CA ILE A 54 -3.07 -0.15 -18.64
C ILE A 54 -4.10 0.56 -19.52
N ALA A 55 -4.87 -0.19 -20.32
CA ALA A 55 -5.93 0.38 -21.15
C ALA A 55 -6.99 1.09 -20.29
N LEU A 56 -7.39 0.50 -19.17
CA LEU A 56 -8.34 1.12 -18.24
C LEU A 56 -7.83 2.46 -17.68
N ARG A 57 -6.57 2.52 -17.24
CA ARG A 57 -5.97 3.74 -16.65
C ARG A 57 -5.75 4.87 -17.65
N VAL A 58 -5.50 4.54 -18.92
CA VAL A 58 -5.35 5.52 -20.00
C VAL A 58 -6.70 5.89 -20.62
N GLY A 59 -7.79 5.22 -20.24
CA GLY A 59 -9.12 5.47 -20.79
C GLY A 59 -9.31 4.92 -22.21
N SER A 60 -8.58 3.86 -22.58
CA SER A 60 -8.65 3.25 -23.90
C SER A 60 -9.71 2.14 -23.97
N PRO A 61 -10.67 2.19 -24.90
CA PRO A 61 -11.66 1.13 -25.10
C PRO A 61 -11.07 -0.14 -25.73
N THR A 62 -9.79 -0.12 -26.10
CA THR A 62 -9.07 -1.28 -26.64
C THR A 62 -7.80 -1.54 -25.85
N VAL A 63 -7.40 -2.81 -25.78
CA VAL A 63 -6.16 -3.28 -25.15
C VAL A 63 -4.96 -3.09 -26.09
N ASP A 64 -4.74 -1.84 -26.52
CA ASP A 64 -3.70 -1.44 -27.48
C ASP A 64 -2.63 -0.53 -26.86
N LYS A 65 -2.76 -0.19 -25.58
CA LYS A 65 -1.87 0.73 -24.87
C LYS A 65 -0.71 0.00 -24.22
N THR A 66 0.44 0.68 -24.26
CA THR A 66 1.70 0.20 -23.70
C THR A 66 1.98 0.85 -22.36
N LEU A 67 2.96 0.30 -21.63
CA LEU A 67 3.46 0.94 -20.42
C LEU A 67 4.00 2.36 -20.67
N ASP A 68 4.56 2.62 -21.85
CA ASP A 68 5.06 3.95 -22.20
C ASP A 68 3.92 4.95 -22.42
N ASP A 69 2.77 4.50 -22.96
CA ASP A 69 1.56 5.32 -23.05
C ASP A 69 1.03 5.69 -21.67
N LEU A 70 1.02 4.74 -20.72
CA LEU A 70 0.62 5.02 -19.33
C LEU A 70 1.58 6.00 -18.64
N LYS A 71 2.89 5.85 -18.84
CA LYS A 71 3.87 6.81 -18.31
C LYS A 71 3.69 8.20 -18.92
N ALA A 72 3.42 8.29 -20.22
CA ALA A 72 3.12 9.55 -20.89
C ALA A 72 1.83 10.18 -20.32
N HIS A 73 0.79 9.38 -20.07
CA HIS A 73 -0.45 9.81 -19.41
C HIS A 73 -0.18 10.39 -18.02
N TYR A 74 0.57 9.67 -17.16
CA TYR A 74 0.94 10.18 -15.84
C TYR A 74 1.79 11.46 -15.94
N ALA A 75 2.78 11.50 -16.83
CA ALA A 75 3.65 12.67 -16.99
C ALA A 75 2.89 13.93 -17.42
N ALA A 76 1.94 13.77 -18.35
CA ALA A 76 1.10 14.87 -18.85
C ALA A 76 0.18 15.44 -17.76
N ASN A 77 -0.16 14.64 -16.76
CA ASN A 77 -1.14 14.97 -15.73
C ASN A 77 -0.51 15.41 -14.39
N VAL A 78 0.79 15.66 -14.34
CA VAL A 78 1.45 16.30 -13.19
C VAL A 78 1.22 17.81 -13.21
N ILE A 79 0.73 18.35 -12.10
CA ILE A 79 0.48 19.79 -11.92
C ILE A 79 1.29 20.37 -10.75
N GLU A 80 1.43 21.69 -10.71
CA GLU A 80 2.05 22.35 -9.56
C GLU A 80 1.09 22.31 -8.36
N TRP A 81 1.65 22.23 -7.16
CA TRP A 81 0.85 22.30 -5.95
C TRP A 81 0.41 23.75 -5.69
N PRO A 82 -0.90 24.04 -5.57
CA PRO A 82 -1.35 25.40 -5.26
C PRO A 82 -0.86 25.85 -3.88
N GLU A 83 -0.41 27.11 -3.76
CA GLU A 83 0.19 27.63 -2.52
C GLU A 83 -0.73 27.49 -1.30
N SER A 84 -2.03 27.69 -1.48
CA SER A 84 -3.05 27.54 -0.43
C SER A 84 -3.12 26.09 0.09
N GLU A 85 -3.06 25.11 -0.81
CA GLU A 85 -3.08 23.69 -0.45
C GLU A 85 -1.76 23.26 0.19
N MET A 86 -0.62 23.80 -0.28
CA MET A 86 0.68 23.58 0.36
C MET A 86 0.66 24.06 1.82
N ALA A 87 0.02 25.20 2.09
CA ALA A 87 -0.12 25.75 3.43
C ALA A 87 -0.93 24.82 4.35
N LEU A 88 -2.03 24.23 3.85
CA LEU A 88 -2.82 23.25 4.59
C LEU A 88 -2.02 21.97 4.91
N MET A 89 -1.29 21.44 3.93
CA MET A 89 -0.43 20.27 4.15
C MET A 89 0.71 20.58 5.13
N LYS A 90 1.33 21.77 5.05
CA LYS A 90 2.32 22.22 6.05
C LYS A 90 1.72 22.32 7.45
N ALA A 91 0.47 22.77 7.57
CA ALA A 91 -0.22 22.82 8.85
C ALA A 91 -0.43 21.42 9.46
N LEU A 92 -0.76 20.41 8.65
CA LEU A 92 -0.82 19.01 9.11
C LEU A 92 0.53 18.53 9.65
N LEU A 93 1.61 18.79 8.91
CA LEU A 93 2.97 18.44 9.35
C LEU A 93 3.33 19.09 10.69
N VAL A 94 3.02 20.38 10.85
CA VAL A 94 3.30 21.12 12.10
C VAL A 94 2.46 20.55 13.24
N THR A 95 1.16 20.35 13.00
CA THR A 95 0.20 19.83 14.00
C THR A 95 0.63 18.46 14.51
N HIS A 96 1.11 17.59 13.61
CA HIS A 96 1.44 16.21 13.93
C HIS A 96 2.94 15.93 14.08
N LYS A 97 3.79 16.98 14.12
CA LYS A 97 5.25 16.87 14.17
C LYS A 97 5.77 15.90 15.24
N LYS A 98 5.18 15.92 16.44
CA LYS A 98 5.60 15.03 17.54
C LYS A 98 5.34 13.55 17.21
N LYS A 99 4.18 13.23 16.63
CA LYS A 99 3.83 11.85 16.24
C LYS A 99 4.68 11.38 15.06
N LEU A 100 4.89 12.24 14.06
CA LEU A 100 5.79 11.95 12.93
C LEU A 100 7.23 11.71 13.38
N ALA A 101 7.72 12.46 14.38
CA ALA A 101 9.06 12.25 14.93
C ALA A 101 9.22 10.86 15.57
N LYS A 102 8.20 10.37 16.30
CA LYS A 102 8.22 9.04 16.94
C LYS A 102 8.42 7.92 15.90
N ILE A 103 7.74 8.00 14.75
CA ILE A 103 7.81 6.99 13.69
C ILE A 103 8.89 7.26 12.62
N SER A 104 9.66 8.35 12.73
CA SER A 104 10.60 8.77 11.67
C SER A 104 11.66 7.72 11.32
N HIS A 105 12.03 6.87 12.29
CA HIS A 105 12.96 5.76 12.10
C HIS A 105 12.41 4.63 11.20
N LEU A 106 11.10 4.61 10.96
CA LEU A 106 10.41 3.67 10.06
C LEU A 106 10.05 4.32 8.71
N LEU A 107 10.37 5.59 8.52
CA LEU A 107 10.09 6.32 7.29
C LEU A 107 11.38 6.51 6.48
N PRO A 108 11.28 6.67 5.15
CA PRO A 108 12.43 7.06 4.34
C PRO A 108 12.94 8.45 4.77
N GLU A 109 14.20 8.75 4.41
CA GLU A 109 14.80 10.07 4.69
C GLU A 109 13.99 11.23 4.12
N LYS A 110 13.28 10.99 3.00
CA LYS A 110 12.44 11.98 2.33
C LYS A 110 11.07 11.40 2.03
N VAL A 111 10.04 12.20 2.25
CA VAL A 111 8.69 11.97 1.76
C VAL A 111 8.29 13.11 0.84
N TYR A 112 7.87 12.76 -0.38
CA TYR A 112 7.42 13.75 -1.35
C TYR A 112 5.90 13.90 -1.33
N PHE A 113 5.44 15.10 -1.65
CA PHE A 113 4.06 15.37 -1.99
C PHE A 113 4.01 15.76 -3.46
N ILE A 114 3.24 14.99 -4.24
CA ILE A 114 2.97 15.25 -5.66
C ILE A 114 1.51 15.67 -5.87
N LYS A 115 1.28 16.66 -6.73
CA LYS A 115 -0.06 17.06 -7.16
C LYS A 115 -0.29 16.62 -8.62
N VAL A 116 -1.46 16.03 -8.89
CA VAL A 116 -1.87 15.56 -10.22
C VAL A 116 -3.28 16.02 -10.56
N THR A 117 -3.67 15.97 -11.83
CA THR A 117 -5.08 16.10 -12.24
C THR A 117 -5.89 14.88 -11.79
N ASP A 118 -7.20 14.91 -11.97
CA ASP A 118 -8.07 13.77 -11.65
C ASP A 118 -7.99 12.63 -12.69
N GLU A 119 -7.19 12.78 -13.74
CA GLU A 119 -6.95 11.76 -14.76
C GLU A 119 -5.99 10.65 -14.26
N VAL A 120 -5.19 10.93 -13.23
CA VAL A 120 -4.32 9.92 -12.60
C VAL A 120 -5.12 9.13 -11.58
N GLU A 121 -5.21 7.81 -11.77
CA GLU A 121 -5.97 6.88 -10.92
C GLU A 121 -7.41 7.36 -10.64
N SER A 122 -8.09 7.98 -11.62
CA SER A 122 -9.44 8.57 -11.44
C SER A 122 -9.58 9.52 -10.24
N GLY A 123 -8.51 10.26 -9.96
CA GLY A 123 -8.45 11.21 -8.88
C GLY A 123 -8.44 10.54 -7.51
N ILE A 124 -8.01 9.28 -7.40
CA ILE A 124 -7.84 8.61 -6.12
C ILE A 124 -6.48 9.02 -5.53
N SER A 125 -6.49 9.41 -4.25
CA SER A 125 -5.26 9.66 -3.51
C SER A 125 -4.53 8.34 -3.32
N HIS A 126 -3.24 8.33 -3.61
CA HIS A 126 -2.43 7.12 -3.48
C HIS A 126 -0.97 7.47 -3.22
N THR A 127 -0.14 6.46 -2.93
CA THR A 127 1.31 6.61 -2.85
C THR A 127 2.05 5.94 -3.99
N ARG A 128 3.21 6.50 -4.36
CA ARG A 128 4.16 5.93 -5.33
C ARG A 128 5.58 6.11 -4.84
N GLY A 129 6.28 4.99 -4.61
CA GLY A 129 7.58 5.01 -3.94
C GLY A 129 7.49 5.66 -2.54
N ASN A 130 8.17 6.79 -2.35
CA ASN A 130 8.14 7.58 -1.12
C ASN A 130 7.29 8.87 -1.26
N ALA A 131 6.35 8.91 -2.20
CA ALA A 131 5.52 10.08 -2.46
C ALA A 131 4.04 9.82 -2.14
N PHE A 132 3.38 10.78 -1.49
CA PHE A 132 1.92 10.88 -1.44
C PHE A 132 1.45 11.75 -2.62
N VAL A 133 0.64 11.15 -3.48
CA VAL A 133 0.03 11.74 -4.67
C VAL A 133 -1.38 12.22 -4.35
N SER A 134 -1.59 13.53 -4.44
CA SER A 134 -2.88 14.17 -4.24
C SER A 134 -3.52 14.58 -5.57
N PRO A 135 -4.77 14.18 -5.84
CA PRO A 135 -5.52 14.57 -7.04
C PRO A 135 -6.01 16.02 -6.94
N GLN A 136 -6.37 16.61 -8.07
CA GLN A 136 -6.79 18.00 -8.19
C GLN A 136 -8.08 18.29 -7.41
N ARG A 137 -9.06 17.38 -7.47
CA ARG A 137 -10.33 17.50 -6.71
C ARG A 137 -10.13 17.61 -5.21
N ARG A 138 -9.00 17.16 -4.67
CA ARG A 138 -8.67 17.28 -3.24
C ARG A 138 -7.91 18.57 -2.98
N THR A 139 -8.65 19.63 -2.65
CA THR A 139 -8.10 20.93 -2.25
C THR A 139 -7.65 20.96 -0.78
N SER A 140 -7.99 19.93 0.00
CA SER A 140 -7.50 19.73 1.37
C SER A 140 -7.41 18.24 1.67
N ILE A 141 -6.58 17.90 2.65
CA ILE A 141 -6.35 16.53 3.12
C ILE A 141 -6.83 16.44 4.57
N SER A 142 -7.67 15.45 4.87
CA SER A 142 -8.06 15.17 6.24
C SER A 142 -6.91 14.52 7.01
N THR A 143 -6.89 14.67 8.34
CA THR A 143 -5.90 13.99 9.18
C THR A 143 -5.90 12.48 9.00
N LYS A 144 -7.08 11.85 8.83
CA LYS A 144 -7.20 10.41 8.57
C LYS A 144 -6.47 10.03 7.28
N LEU A 145 -6.81 10.70 6.16
CA LEU A 145 -6.20 10.42 4.86
C LEU A 145 -4.69 10.68 4.88
N PHE A 146 -4.25 11.74 5.57
CA PHE A 146 -2.82 12.02 5.72
C PHE A 146 -2.10 10.85 6.38
N PHE A 147 -2.55 10.36 7.54
CA PHE A 147 -1.88 9.25 8.21
C PHE A 147 -2.01 7.92 7.48
N HIS A 148 -3.15 7.66 6.86
CA HIS A 148 -3.36 6.49 6.00
C HIS A 148 -2.32 6.47 4.86
N GLN A 149 -2.07 7.62 4.21
CA GLN A 149 -1.08 7.70 3.13
C GLN A 149 0.38 7.67 3.65
N ILE A 150 0.64 8.22 4.85
CA ILE A 150 1.93 8.04 5.52
C ILE A 150 2.19 6.57 5.86
N PHE A 151 1.15 5.80 6.21
CA PHE A 151 1.28 4.37 6.47
C PHE A 151 1.79 3.62 5.24
N HIS A 152 1.24 3.83 4.05
CA HIS A 152 1.71 3.09 2.87
C HIS A 152 3.19 3.33 2.57
N ILE A 153 3.67 4.57 2.75
CA ILE A 153 5.11 4.88 2.62
C ILE A 153 5.93 4.15 3.69
N LEU A 154 5.44 4.11 4.93
CA LEU A 154 6.06 3.40 6.05
C LEU A 154 6.11 1.89 5.78
N SER A 155 4.97 1.29 5.44
CA SER A 155 4.80 -0.13 5.13
C SER A 155 5.73 -0.55 3.99
N ARG A 156 5.78 0.23 2.90
CA ARG A 156 6.68 0.00 1.76
C ARG A 156 8.16 0.08 2.15
N TYR A 157 8.55 1.06 2.98
CA TYR A 157 9.92 1.18 3.47
C TYR A 157 10.33 -0.02 4.34
N ASN A 158 9.37 -0.65 5.02
CA ASN A 158 9.57 -1.79 5.93
C ASN A 158 9.11 -3.14 5.33
N ARG A 159 9.21 -3.32 4.01
CA ARG A 159 8.68 -4.49 3.27
C ARG A 159 8.98 -5.86 3.88
N ILE A 160 10.16 -6.05 4.49
CA ILE A 160 10.56 -7.33 5.10
C ILE A 160 9.68 -7.65 6.32
N LYS A 161 9.32 -6.64 7.11
CA LYS A 161 8.51 -6.80 8.32
C LYS A 161 7.00 -6.70 8.03
N ARG A 162 6.60 -6.20 6.87
CA ARG A 162 5.20 -5.96 6.51
C ARG A 162 4.29 -7.19 6.67
N ALA A 163 4.77 -8.39 6.37
CA ALA A 163 4.00 -9.62 6.59
C ALA A 163 3.53 -9.77 8.06
N SER A 164 4.35 -9.33 9.03
CA SER A 164 3.96 -9.35 10.44
C SER A 164 2.89 -8.31 10.81
N LEU A 165 2.72 -7.24 10.03
CA LEU A 165 1.58 -6.33 10.19
C LEU A 165 0.29 -7.00 9.74
N TYR A 166 0.29 -7.63 8.58
CA TYR A 166 -0.92 -8.30 8.07
C TYR A 166 -1.31 -9.51 8.93
N ASN A 167 -0.32 -10.13 9.58
CA ASN A 167 -0.55 -11.19 10.54
C ASN A 167 -1.45 -10.79 11.73
N ILE A 168 -1.49 -9.51 12.11
CA ILE A 168 -2.34 -8.95 13.17
C ILE A 168 -3.82 -9.20 12.85
N ILE A 169 -4.18 -9.11 11.57
CA ILE A 169 -5.55 -9.30 11.05
C ILE A 169 -5.71 -10.66 10.35
N GLY A 170 -4.92 -11.65 10.75
CA GLY A 170 -5.06 -13.05 10.32
C GLY A 170 -4.42 -13.44 8.98
N PHE A 171 -4.10 -12.48 8.11
CA PHE A 171 -3.48 -12.75 6.81
C PHE A 171 -2.08 -13.35 6.94
N ARG A 172 -1.76 -14.34 6.10
CA ARG A 172 -0.48 -15.09 6.08
C ARG A 172 0.15 -15.05 4.70
N PRO A 173 1.50 -15.01 4.58
CA PRO A 173 2.15 -14.93 3.28
C PRO A 173 2.02 -16.22 2.47
N CYS A 174 1.87 -16.09 1.15
CA CYS A 174 2.06 -17.18 0.19
C CYS A 174 2.57 -16.65 -1.15
N TYR A 175 3.15 -17.55 -1.95
CA TYR A 175 3.49 -17.26 -3.33
C TYR A 175 2.28 -17.54 -4.23
N PHE A 176 1.69 -16.50 -4.80
CA PHE A 176 0.52 -16.65 -5.66
C PHE A 176 0.90 -17.06 -7.09
N GLN A 177 0.24 -18.09 -7.59
CA GLN A 177 0.35 -18.55 -8.97
C GLN A 177 -1.02 -18.40 -9.66
N PRO A 178 -1.28 -17.27 -10.33
CA PRO A 178 -2.55 -17.05 -11.01
C PRO A 178 -2.68 -17.96 -12.24
N THR A 179 -3.93 -18.17 -12.68
CA THR A 179 -4.21 -18.65 -14.04
C THR A 179 -4.07 -17.48 -15.03
N GLU A 180 -4.01 -17.77 -16.33
CA GLU A 180 -3.98 -16.71 -17.37
C GLU A 180 -5.21 -15.79 -17.28
N GLU A 181 -6.39 -16.36 -17.01
CA GLU A 181 -7.63 -15.60 -16.85
C GLU A 181 -7.61 -14.69 -15.62
N VAL A 182 -7.17 -15.21 -14.47
CA VAL A 182 -7.04 -14.41 -13.24
C VAL A 182 -6.01 -13.29 -13.42
N ASP A 183 -4.87 -13.57 -14.05
CA ASP A 183 -3.85 -12.54 -14.29
C ASP A 183 -4.32 -11.45 -15.27
N LYS A 184 -5.05 -11.85 -16.33
CA LYS A 184 -5.61 -10.94 -17.33
C LYS A 184 -6.57 -9.90 -16.73
N TYR A 185 -7.40 -10.31 -15.78
CA TYR A 185 -8.41 -9.45 -15.15
C TYR A 185 -7.98 -8.83 -13.82
N SER A 186 -6.80 -9.18 -13.32
CA SER A 186 -6.20 -8.54 -12.15
C SER A 186 -5.93 -7.05 -12.39
N VAL A 187 -6.05 -6.24 -11.35
CA VAL A 187 -5.68 -4.82 -11.36
C VAL A 187 -4.80 -4.53 -10.15
N LYS A 188 -3.67 -3.85 -10.35
CA LYS A 188 -2.75 -3.54 -9.25
C LYS A 188 -3.25 -2.34 -8.45
N ASN A 189 -3.13 -2.42 -7.12
CA ASN A 189 -3.24 -1.29 -6.21
C ASN A 189 -1.84 -0.62 -6.09
N PRO A 190 -1.68 0.69 -6.32
CA PRO A 190 -0.40 1.37 -6.11
C PRO A 190 0.14 1.27 -4.67
N GLU A 191 -0.74 1.10 -3.68
CA GLU A 191 -0.36 0.95 -2.28
C GLU A 191 0.26 -0.42 -1.98
N ALA A 192 -0.31 -1.47 -2.57
CA ALA A 192 0.14 -2.85 -2.45
C ALA A 192 0.04 -3.55 -3.82
N PRO A 193 1.05 -3.41 -4.70
CA PRO A 193 1.00 -3.96 -6.07
C PRO A 193 1.24 -5.48 -6.15
N PHE A 194 1.33 -6.15 -5.01
CA PHE A 194 1.60 -7.58 -4.88
C PHE A 194 0.34 -8.29 -4.40
N THR A 195 0.24 -9.58 -4.71
CA THR A 195 -0.87 -10.44 -4.28
C THR A 195 -0.24 -11.67 -3.65
N GLU A 196 0.07 -11.59 -2.35
CA GLU A 196 0.96 -12.57 -1.69
C GLU A 196 0.48 -12.95 -0.27
N PHE A 197 -0.80 -12.76 0.02
CA PHE A 197 -1.35 -13.04 1.35
C PHE A 197 -2.71 -13.71 1.27
N PHE A 198 -2.86 -14.81 2.00
CA PHE A 198 -4.12 -15.52 2.17
C PHE A 198 -4.66 -15.36 3.58
N LEU A 199 -5.97 -15.49 3.72
CA LEU A 199 -6.71 -15.50 4.97
C LEU A 199 -7.42 -16.86 5.10
N PRO A 200 -7.16 -17.64 6.16
CA PRO A 200 -8.01 -18.77 6.51
C PRO A 200 -9.42 -18.30 6.84
N VAL A 201 -10.42 -18.95 6.27
CA VAL A 201 -11.85 -18.62 6.42
C VAL A 201 -12.69 -19.90 6.37
N GLU A 202 -13.97 -19.79 6.70
CA GLU A 202 -14.95 -20.87 6.53
C GLU A 202 -15.89 -20.57 5.35
N ILE A 203 -16.01 -21.51 4.41
CA ILE A 203 -16.93 -21.44 3.26
C ILE A 203 -17.76 -22.72 3.26
N ASP A 204 -19.09 -22.59 3.30
CA ASP A 204 -20.02 -23.73 3.33
C ASP A 204 -19.72 -24.76 4.45
N ASP A 205 -19.39 -24.26 5.66
CA ASP A 205 -18.97 -25.05 6.83
C ASP A 205 -17.66 -25.86 6.62
N GLU A 206 -16.85 -25.53 5.61
CA GLU A 206 -15.54 -26.13 5.34
C GLU A 206 -14.39 -25.11 5.49
N ASP A 207 -13.26 -25.56 6.05
CA ASP A 207 -12.02 -24.78 6.12
C ASP A 207 -11.53 -24.45 4.71
N SER A 208 -11.40 -23.16 4.39
CA SER A 208 -10.89 -22.67 3.12
C SER A 208 -9.91 -21.50 3.31
N PHE A 209 -9.42 -20.97 2.19
CA PHE A 209 -8.50 -19.84 2.16
C PHE A 209 -8.91 -18.87 1.06
N VAL A 210 -8.81 -17.58 1.36
CA VAL A 210 -9.09 -16.51 0.39
C VAL A 210 -7.94 -15.53 0.31
N MET A 211 -7.80 -14.86 -0.84
CA MET A 211 -6.87 -13.75 -1.04
C MET A 211 -7.65 -12.53 -1.51
N SER A 212 -7.17 -11.32 -1.17
CA SER A 212 -7.69 -10.09 -1.78
C SER A 212 -7.45 -10.10 -3.29
N TYR A 213 -8.49 -9.80 -4.05
CA TYR A 213 -8.49 -9.81 -5.51
C TYR A 213 -9.10 -8.52 -6.03
N LEU A 214 -8.23 -7.59 -6.43
CA LEU A 214 -8.64 -6.38 -7.12
C LEU A 214 -8.69 -6.67 -8.62
N HIS A 215 -9.86 -6.52 -9.23
CA HIS A 215 -10.10 -7.01 -10.59
C HIS A 215 -11.09 -6.16 -11.38
N THR A 216 -11.19 -6.46 -12.66
CA THR A 216 -12.16 -5.89 -13.59
C THR A 216 -12.83 -7.00 -14.40
N ASP A 217 -14.07 -6.78 -14.84
CA ASP A 217 -14.77 -7.68 -15.76
C ASP A 217 -14.72 -7.18 -17.22
N LYS A 218 -13.91 -6.14 -17.51
CA LYS A 218 -13.83 -5.48 -18.82
C LYS A 218 -12.51 -5.76 -19.55
N ASP A 219 -12.61 -5.85 -20.87
CA ASP A 219 -11.47 -5.95 -21.80
C ASP A 219 -11.06 -4.58 -22.37
N GLY A 220 -11.02 -3.57 -21.51
CA GLY A 220 -10.75 -2.17 -21.88
C GLY A 220 -11.71 -1.20 -21.20
N PHE A 221 -11.48 0.10 -21.40
CA PHE A 221 -12.27 1.17 -20.80
C PHE A 221 -13.61 1.35 -21.49
N ASP A 222 -14.69 1.21 -20.74
CA ASP A 222 -16.04 1.53 -21.18
C ASP A 222 -16.40 2.97 -20.76
N PRO A 223 -16.52 3.92 -21.69
CA PRO A 223 -16.85 5.31 -21.37
C PRO A 223 -18.27 5.50 -20.83
N THR A 224 -19.12 4.47 -20.86
CA THR A 224 -20.47 4.51 -20.28
C THR A 224 -20.48 4.20 -18.78
N ILE A 225 -19.40 3.64 -18.23
CA ILE A 225 -19.26 3.35 -16.80
C ILE A 225 -18.90 4.65 -16.06
N GLU A 226 -19.72 4.98 -15.05
CA GLU A 226 -19.48 6.14 -14.20
C GLU A 226 -18.20 6.00 -13.36
N ARG A 227 -17.66 7.12 -12.87
CA ARG A 227 -16.43 7.19 -12.05
C ARG A 227 -15.13 6.83 -12.78
N GLY A 228 -15.14 6.63 -14.10
CA GLY A 228 -13.93 6.41 -14.88
C GLY A 228 -13.26 5.08 -14.51
N PHE A 229 -11.93 5.06 -14.40
CA PHE A 229 -11.16 3.86 -14.03
C PHE A 229 -11.69 3.26 -12.71
N ASP A 230 -11.99 4.07 -11.69
CA ASP A 230 -12.54 3.59 -10.41
C ASP A 230 -13.83 2.76 -10.58
N GLY A 231 -14.69 3.12 -11.53
CA GLY A 231 -15.94 2.40 -11.79
C GLY A 231 -15.76 1.01 -12.40
N HIS A 232 -14.58 0.71 -12.95
CA HIS A 232 -14.28 -0.56 -13.60
C HIS A 232 -13.71 -1.61 -12.65
N ILE A 233 -13.39 -1.21 -11.42
CA ILE A 233 -12.62 -2.03 -10.48
C ILE A 233 -13.52 -2.52 -9.34
N SER A 234 -13.37 -3.80 -9.01
CA SER A 234 -13.97 -4.43 -7.83
C SER A 234 -12.87 -5.00 -6.94
N GLY A 235 -12.98 -4.80 -5.63
CA GLY A 235 -12.10 -5.39 -4.62
C GLY A 235 -12.81 -6.52 -3.90
N ASP A 236 -12.58 -7.75 -4.34
CA ASP A 236 -13.26 -8.95 -3.87
C ASP A 236 -12.26 -9.93 -3.25
N LEU A 237 -12.73 -11.13 -2.90
CA LEU A 237 -11.93 -12.23 -2.41
C LEU A 237 -11.91 -13.34 -3.45
N ILE A 238 -10.74 -13.89 -3.76
CA ILE A 238 -10.59 -15.10 -4.58
C ILE A 238 -10.27 -16.29 -3.68
N GLU A 239 -11.03 -17.37 -3.80
CA GLU A 239 -10.72 -18.61 -3.08
C GLU A 239 -9.45 -19.26 -3.66
N VAL A 240 -8.59 -19.78 -2.79
CA VAL A 240 -7.34 -20.42 -3.17
C VAL A 240 -7.10 -21.72 -2.43
N THR A 241 -6.42 -22.65 -3.10
CA THR A 241 -5.76 -23.77 -2.41
C THR A 241 -4.36 -23.35 -1.99
N VAL A 242 -3.93 -23.78 -0.80
CA VAL A 242 -2.58 -23.53 -0.29
C VAL A 242 -1.82 -24.86 -0.19
N ASP A 243 -0.75 -25.02 -0.95
CA ASP A 243 0.16 -26.17 -0.87
C ASP A 243 1.61 -25.71 -0.80
N ASN A 244 2.34 -26.13 0.23
CA ASN A 244 3.76 -25.79 0.44
C ASN A 244 4.08 -24.29 0.31
N GLY A 245 3.18 -23.42 0.78
CA GLY A 245 3.32 -21.96 0.70
C GLY A 245 3.00 -21.35 -0.66
N ILE A 246 2.47 -22.14 -1.60
CA ILE A 246 1.99 -21.69 -2.91
C ILE A 246 0.46 -21.59 -2.87
N CYS A 247 -0.06 -20.42 -3.21
CA CYS A 247 -1.50 -20.19 -3.40
C CYS A 247 -1.86 -20.33 -4.88
N LYS A 248 -2.92 -21.07 -5.18
CA LYS A 248 -3.49 -21.20 -6.53
C LYS A 248 -5.00 -20.96 -6.49
N PRO A 249 -5.59 -20.24 -7.46
CA PRO A 249 -7.04 -20.05 -7.53
C PRO A 249 -7.81 -21.38 -7.51
N ALA A 250 -8.84 -21.44 -6.68
CA ALA A 250 -9.87 -22.47 -6.78
C ALA A 250 -10.81 -22.14 -7.94
N LEU A 251 -11.13 -23.14 -8.76
CA LEU A 251 -11.91 -22.97 -9.99
C LEU A 251 -13.27 -23.65 -9.90
N ASN A 252 -14.25 -23.06 -10.57
CA ASN A 252 -15.53 -23.67 -10.88
C ASN A 252 -15.37 -24.77 -11.93
N SER A 253 -16.43 -25.57 -12.13
CA SER A 253 -16.44 -26.63 -13.15
C SER A 253 -16.29 -26.11 -14.58
N ASP A 254 -16.62 -24.85 -14.83
CA ASP A 254 -16.45 -24.17 -16.12
C ASP A 254 -15.06 -23.54 -16.31
N GLY A 255 -14.19 -23.62 -15.30
CA GLY A 255 -12.83 -23.08 -15.30
C GLY A 255 -12.71 -21.65 -14.75
N SER A 256 -13.82 -20.96 -14.48
CA SER A 256 -13.79 -19.62 -13.90
C SER A 256 -13.30 -19.62 -12.44
N PRO A 257 -12.65 -18.56 -11.93
CA PRO A 257 -12.26 -18.47 -10.53
C PRO A 257 -13.47 -18.33 -9.61
N ARG A 258 -13.39 -18.89 -8.41
CA ARG A 258 -14.38 -18.68 -7.35
C ARG A 258 -14.08 -17.37 -6.63
N ILE A 259 -15.03 -16.44 -6.70
CA ILE A 259 -14.89 -15.07 -6.18
C ILE A 259 -16.06 -14.79 -5.23
N TYR A 260 -15.75 -14.15 -4.11
CA TYR A 260 -16.69 -13.81 -3.04
C TYR A 260 -16.55 -12.35 -2.66
N LYS A 261 -17.64 -11.72 -2.23
CA LYS A 261 -17.59 -10.48 -1.46
C LYS A 261 -17.21 -10.79 -0.01
N GLN A 262 -16.66 -9.79 0.68
CA GLN A 262 -16.24 -9.88 2.07
C GLN A 262 -17.42 -10.24 2.98
N ASP A 263 -18.60 -9.65 2.76
CA ASP A 263 -19.82 -9.93 3.54
C ASP A 263 -20.44 -11.32 3.24
N GLU A 264 -19.98 -12.04 2.20
CA GLU A 264 -20.42 -13.42 1.91
C GLU A 264 -19.64 -14.45 2.74
N ILE A 265 -18.51 -14.06 3.33
CA ILE A 265 -17.67 -14.90 4.18
C ILE A 265 -17.96 -14.56 5.64
N ALA A 266 -18.65 -15.46 6.35
CA ALA A 266 -19.24 -15.18 7.65
C ALA A 266 -18.21 -14.75 8.72
N ASP A 267 -17.04 -15.39 8.73
CA ASP A 267 -15.98 -15.19 9.70
C ASP A 267 -14.91 -14.17 9.25
N PHE A 268 -15.07 -13.54 8.08
CA PHE A 268 -14.10 -12.58 7.56
C PHE A 268 -13.88 -11.42 8.54
N TYR A 269 -14.95 -10.73 8.95
CA TYR A 269 -14.87 -9.61 9.88
C TYR A 269 -14.67 -10.00 11.35
N ASP A 270 -14.85 -11.28 11.68
CA ASP A 270 -14.41 -11.82 12.97
C ASP A 270 -12.89 -11.90 13.04
N THR A 271 -12.24 -12.16 11.90
CA THR A 271 -10.78 -12.26 11.82
C THR A 271 -10.10 -10.92 11.56
N VAL A 272 -10.57 -10.13 10.58
CA VAL A 272 -9.88 -8.89 10.16
C VAL A 272 -10.29 -7.66 10.99
N GLY A 273 -11.31 -7.81 11.83
CA GLY A 273 -11.91 -6.74 12.63
C GLY A 273 -12.88 -5.84 11.85
N ARG A 274 -13.52 -4.93 12.58
CA ARG A 274 -14.67 -4.11 12.11
C ARG A 274 -14.44 -2.60 12.22
N ASN A 275 -13.19 -2.18 12.43
CA ASN A 275 -12.84 -0.75 12.54
C ASN A 275 -12.99 0.03 11.23
N THR A 276 -12.92 -0.66 10.08
CA THR A 276 -13.08 -0.06 8.76
C THR A 276 -13.86 -0.99 7.83
N ARG A 277 -14.42 -0.40 6.77
CA ARG A 277 -15.03 -1.08 5.63
C ARG A 277 -14.21 -0.87 4.35
N PHE A 278 -13.00 -0.33 4.46
CA PHE A 278 -12.07 -0.21 3.33
C PHE A 278 -11.13 -1.42 3.36
N ASP A 279 -11.65 -2.53 2.88
CA ASP A 279 -11.15 -3.90 3.08
C ASP A 279 -10.79 -4.61 1.76
N ILE A 280 -10.53 -3.82 0.72
CA ILE A 280 -10.11 -4.32 -0.60
C ILE A 280 -8.73 -5.02 -0.56
N HIS A 281 -7.93 -4.76 0.48
CA HIS A 281 -6.61 -5.37 0.70
C HIS A 281 -6.19 -5.25 2.19
N PRO A 282 -5.41 -6.19 2.78
CA PRO A 282 -4.92 -6.07 4.15
C PRO A 282 -4.10 -4.80 4.42
N GLU A 283 -3.39 -4.30 3.39
CA GLU A 283 -2.70 -3.00 3.44
C GLU A 283 -3.66 -1.86 3.82
N GLU A 284 -4.87 -1.83 3.26
CA GLU A 284 -5.85 -0.77 3.50
C GLU A 284 -6.49 -0.87 4.88
N ILE A 285 -6.76 -2.09 5.34
CA ILE A 285 -7.29 -2.36 6.68
C ILE A 285 -6.28 -1.87 7.73
N ILE A 286 -5.00 -2.21 7.59
CA ILE A 286 -3.96 -1.74 8.50
C ILE A 286 -3.73 -0.23 8.36
N ALA A 287 -3.77 0.34 7.16
CA ALA A 287 -3.61 1.79 6.94
C ALA A 287 -4.65 2.62 7.71
N ASP A 288 -5.91 2.18 7.69
CA ASP A 288 -6.98 2.81 8.44
C ASP A 288 -6.81 2.66 9.96
N ASN A 289 -6.44 1.46 10.44
CA ASN A 289 -6.16 1.24 11.85
C ASN A 289 -4.96 2.05 12.35
N PHE A 290 -3.90 2.17 11.53
CA PHE A 290 -2.78 3.06 11.80
C PHE A 290 -3.23 4.52 11.86
N ALA A 291 -4.09 4.97 10.94
CA ALA A 291 -4.63 6.33 10.99
C ALA A 291 -5.44 6.57 12.28
N PHE A 292 -6.23 5.60 12.73
CA PHE A 292 -6.95 5.67 14.00
C PHE A 292 -6.03 5.76 15.21
N LEU A 293 -4.96 4.95 15.26
CA LEU A 293 -3.91 5.04 16.28
C LEU A 293 -3.30 6.44 16.32
N MET A 294 -2.90 6.96 15.16
CA MET A 294 -2.28 8.28 15.02
C MET A 294 -3.24 9.42 15.35
N MET A 295 -4.54 9.21 15.25
CA MET A 295 -5.58 10.17 15.64
C MET A 295 -6.02 10.03 17.10
N ASN A 296 -5.60 8.98 17.80
CA ASN A 296 -6.10 8.61 19.13
C ASN A 296 -7.63 8.41 19.14
N THR A 297 -8.17 7.80 18.06
CA THR A 297 -9.59 7.53 17.93
C THR A 297 -10.06 6.62 19.09
N LYS A 298 -11.22 6.94 19.66
CA LYS A 298 -11.81 6.20 20.78
C LYS A 298 -13.00 5.38 20.29
N GLU A 299 -13.41 4.40 21.10
CA GLU A 299 -14.62 3.58 20.85
C GLU A 299 -14.57 2.82 19.51
N LEU A 300 -13.38 2.35 19.14
CA LEU A 300 -13.21 1.42 18.03
C LEU A 300 -13.84 0.07 18.38
N ALA A 301 -14.34 -0.65 17.37
CA ALA A 301 -14.93 -1.97 17.56
C ALA A 301 -13.88 -3.01 18.00
N ASN A 302 -12.66 -2.86 17.48
CA ASN A 302 -11.50 -3.72 17.70
C ASN A 302 -10.31 -2.85 18.13
N PRO A 303 -10.29 -2.28 19.34
CA PRO A 303 -9.20 -1.42 19.80
C PRO A 303 -7.85 -2.14 19.87
N GLU A 304 -7.85 -3.46 20.00
CA GLU A 304 -6.66 -4.31 20.04
C GLU A 304 -5.84 -4.23 18.74
N ILE A 305 -6.46 -3.99 17.57
CA ILE A 305 -5.73 -3.93 16.30
C ILE A 305 -4.78 -2.71 16.26
N PRO A 306 -5.24 -1.47 16.52
CA PRO A 306 -4.34 -0.32 16.73
C PRO A 306 -3.30 -0.51 17.82
N GLU A 307 -3.62 -1.21 18.92
CA GLU A 307 -2.68 -1.49 20.01
C GLU A 307 -1.53 -2.40 19.54
N GLU A 308 -1.84 -3.51 18.83
CA GLU A 308 -0.83 -4.39 18.23
C GLU A 308 0.00 -3.66 17.16
N ILE A 309 -0.60 -2.74 16.40
CA ILE A 309 0.14 -1.88 15.47
C ILE A 309 1.12 -0.98 16.24
N GLU A 310 0.72 -0.39 17.36
CA GLU A 310 1.59 0.44 18.20
C GLU A 310 2.80 -0.35 18.74
N GLU A 311 2.56 -1.59 19.20
CA GLU A 311 3.62 -2.52 19.58
C GLU A 311 4.57 -2.82 18.43
N TRP A 312 4.03 -3.07 17.23
CA TRP A 312 4.81 -3.32 16.03
C TRP A 312 5.68 -2.11 15.64
N LEU A 313 5.16 -0.89 15.80
CA LEU A 313 5.93 0.35 15.58
C LEU A 313 7.09 0.51 16.59
N GLY A 314 7.03 -0.19 17.73
CA GLY A 314 8.06 -0.14 18.76
C GLY A 314 8.17 1.23 19.46
N VAL A 315 7.12 2.04 19.40
CA VAL A 315 7.04 3.38 20.00
C VAL A 315 5.64 3.65 20.54
N GLU A 316 5.54 4.24 21.71
CA GLU A 316 4.27 4.74 22.26
C GLU A 316 3.90 6.04 21.52
N ILE A 317 2.75 6.07 20.83
CA ILE A 317 2.25 7.20 20.04
C ILE A 317 1.46 8.18 20.90
N ASN A 318 0.59 7.69 21.78
CA ASN A 318 -0.33 8.50 22.58
C ASN A 318 0.10 8.71 24.03
#